data_AF-M4RRC6-F1
#
_entry.id   AF-M4RRC6-F1
#
_cell.length_a   1.000
_cell.length_b   1.000
_cell.length_c   1.000
_cell.angle_alpha   90.00
_cell.angle_beta   90.00
_cell.angle_gamma   90.00
#
_symmetry.space_group_name_H-M   'P 1'
#
loop_
_entity.id
_entity.type
_entity.pdbx_description
1 polymer ?
#
loop_
_entity_poly.entity_id
_entity_poly.type
_entity_poly.pdbx_seq_one_letter_code
_entity_poly.pdbx_strand_id
1 'polypeptide(L)'
;MLTHCRAVMLDPCTSAKTLGTTGEQYAAYSLIGRDWHLIASNWRTRYGEIDLIMLADDLTLVFVEVKTRRTTRFGAPEEAVHAAKQAALRKAGRLWLSQRRENTPYYRGIRFDVVSIQVRGSDVDLRHIPGAF
;
A
#
# COMPACT_ATOMS: atom_id res chain seq x y z
N MET A 1 12.09 12.13 4.70
CA MET A 1 11.78 10.68 4.65
C MET A 1 11.63 10.19 3.21
N LEU A 2 10.77 10.80 2.38
CA LEU A 2 10.63 10.44 0.95
C LEU A 2 11.95 10.38 0.17
N THR A 3 12.85 11.35 0.36
CA THR A 3 14.18 11.38 -0.29
C THR A 3 15.03 10.15 0.02
N HIS A 4 15.01 9.69 1.28
CA HIS A 4 15.75 8.49 1.69
C HIS A 4 15.17 7.24 1.04
N CYS A 5 13.84 7.09 1.05
CA CYS A 5 13.18 5.97 0.38
C CYS A 5 13.49 5.95 -1.12
N ARG A 6 13.50 7.10 -1.80
CA ARG A 6 13.90 7.18 -3.22
C ARG A 6 15.33 6.71 -3.43
N ALA A 7 16.28 7.18 -2.62
CA ALA A 7 17.69 6.77 -2.74
C ALA A 7 17.86 5.24 -2.62
N VAL A 8 17.20 4.61 -1.65
CA VAL A 8 17.24 3.15 -1.48
C VAL A 8 16.57 2.42 -2.65
N MET A 9 15.43 2.89 -3.15
CA MET A 9 14.76 2.24 -4.28
C MET A 9 15.58 2.32 -5.57
N LEU A 10 16.26 3.45 -5.79
CA LEU A 10 17.12 3.71 -6.95
C LEU A 10 18.46 2.97 -6.92
N ASP A 11 18.92 2.50 -5.76
CA ASP A 11 20.12 1.67 -5.66
C ASP A 11 19.88 0.30 -6.34
N PRO A 12 20.61 -0.05 -7.42
CA PRO A 12 20.43 -1.30 -8.12
C PRO A 12 20.81 -2.53 -7.27
N CYS A 13 21.66 -2.37 -6.25
CA CYS A 13 22.08 -3.44 -5.35
C CYS A 13 21.05 -3.77 -4.26
N THR A 14 20.05 -2.91 -4.07
CA THR A 14 19.02 -3.11 -3.05
C THR A 14 18.18 -4.36 -3.34
N SER A 15 18.07 -5.25 -2.35
CA SER A 15 17.35 -6.52 -2.47
C SER A 15 15.86 -6.33 -2.77
N ALA A 16 15.20 -7.35 -3.36
CA ALA A 16 13.76 -7.29 -3.64
C ALA A 16 12.91 -7.09 -2.37
N LYS A 17 13.33 -7.68 -1.24
CA LYS A 17 12.66 -7.51 0.06
C LYS A 17 12.77 -6.07 0.55
N THR A 18 13.99 -5.53 0.56
CA THR A 18 14.24 -4.14 0.97
C THR A 18 13.49 -3.17 0.05
N LEU A 19 13.50 -3.42 -1.27
CA LEU A 19 12.74 -2.64 -2.24
C LEU A 19 11.24 -2.61 -1.93
N GLY A 20 10.65 -3.76 -1.57
CA GLY A 20 9.25 -3.87 -1.16
C GLY A 20 8.96 -3.00 0.07
N THR A 21 9.68 -3.23 1.17
CA THR A 21 9.50 -2.48 2.43
C THR A 21 9.74 -0.98 2.27
N THR A 22 10.75 -0.58 1.50
CA THR A 22 10.99 0.84 1.21
C THR A 22 9.87 1.45 0.36
N GLY A 23 9.29 0.68 -0.56
CA GLY A 23 8.14 1.10 -1.33
C GLY A 23 6.89 1.31 -0.47
N GLU A 24 6.61 0.41 0.48
CA GLU A 24 5.52 0.57 1.45
C GLU A 24 5.68 1.86 2.27
N GLN A 25 6.90 2.13 2.75
CA GLN A 25 7.21 3.38 3.45
C GLN A 25 7.02 4.60 2.55
N TYR A 26 7.50 4.54 1.30
CA TYR A 26 7.33 5.62 0.34
C TYR A 26 5.86 5.90 0.03
N ALA A 27 5.05 4.84 -0.14
CA ALA A 27 3.61 4.94 -0.32
C ALA A 27 2.94 5.59 0.90
N ALA A 28 3.27 5.13 2.12
CA ALA A 28 2.76 5.69 3.35
C ALA A 28 3.06 7.19 3.47
N TYR A 29 4.31 7.60 3.28
CA TYR A 29 4.69 9.02 3.35
C TYR A 29 4.04 9.86 2.25
N SER A 30 3.83 9.29 1.06
CA SER A 30 3.17 9.99 -0.05
C SER A 30 1.68 10.22 0.24
N LEU A 31 1.01 9.26 0.87
CA LEU A 31 -0.39 9.40 1.30
C LEU A 31 -0.52 10.33 2.51
N ILE A 32 0.40 10.26 3.48
CA ILE A 32 0.45 11.20 4.61
C ILE A 32 0.61 12.65 4.12
N GLY A 33 1.40 12.86 3.07
CA GLY A 33 1.52 14.18 2.42
C GLY A 33 0.24 14.68 1.73
N ARG A 34 -0.81 13.85 1.65
CA ARG A 34 -2.17 14.19 1.17
C ARG A 34 -3.18 14.24 2.33
N ASP A 35 -2.70 14.51 3.54
CA ASP A 35 -3.49 14.58 4.78
C ASP A 35 -4.17 13.27 5.19
N TRP A 36 -3.65 12.13 4.72
CA TRP A 36 -4.10 10.81 5.20
C TRP A 36 -3.39 10.45 6.50
N HIS A 37 -4.09 9.72 7.38
CA HIS A 37 -3.54 9.24 8.64
C HIS A 37 -3.21 7.75 8.57
N LEU A 38 -1.96 7.41 8.86
CA LEU A 38 -1.53 6.02 9.01
C LEU A 38 -2.07 5.44 10.31
N ILE A 39 -2.87 4.37 10.19
CA ILE A 39 -3.42 3.62 11.33
C ILE A 39 -2.52 2.42 11.64
N ALA A 40 -2.12 1.67 10.63
CA ALA A 40 -1.23 0.53 10.77
C ALA A 40 -0.50 0.22 9.46
N SER A 41 0.67 -0.42 9.55
CA SER A 41 1.42 -0.93 8.41
C SER A 41 1.86 -2.38 8.68
N ASN A 42 2.07 -3.17 7.62
CA ASN A 42 2.51 -4.57 7.72
C ASN A 42 1.62 -5.39 8.69
N TRP A 43 0.29 -5.23 8.58
CA TRP A 43 -0.66 -5.87 9.49
C TRP A 43 -0.95 -7.30 9.03
N ARG A 44 -0.47 -8.27 9.82
CA ARG A 44 -0.49 -9.70 9.46
C ARG A 44 -1.64 -10.46 10.09
N THR A 45 -2.18 -11.40 9.33
CA THR A 45 -3.26 -12.29 9.73
C THR A 45 -3.07 -13.69 9.19
N ARG A 46 -3.89 -14.63 9.66
CA ARG A 46 -4.02 -15.96 9.05
C ARG A 46 -4.50 -15.95 7.59
N TYR A 47 -5.07 -14.84 7.11
CA TYR A 47 -5.57 -14.71 5.75
C TYR A 47 -4.58 -14.02 4.82
N GLY A 48 -3.48 -13.48 5.34
CA GLY A 48 -2.51 -12.68 4.59
C GLY A 48 -2.12 -11.41 5.35
N GLU A 49 -1.48 -10.51 4.62
CA GLU A 49 -0.94 -9.24 5.11
C GLU A 49 -1.67 -8.08 4.43
N ILE A 50 -1.94 -7.02 5.19
CA ILE A 50 -2.35 -5.72 4.66
C ILE A 50 -1.18 -4.78 4.83
N ASP A 51 -0.65 -4.27 3.72
CA ASP A 51 0.55 -3.46 3.72
C ASP A 51 0.33 -2.15 4.48
N LEU A 52 -0.79 -1.46 4.22
CA LEU A 52 -1.15 -0.22 4.92
C LEU A 52 -2.66 -0.16 5.24
N ILE A 53 -2.98 0.39 6.40
CA ILE A 53 -4.32 0.76 6.84
C ILE A 53 -4.30 2.24 7.13
N MET A 54 -5.09 3.01 6.39
CA MET A 54 -5.07 4.46 6.38
C MET A 54 -6.47 5.03 6.60
N LEU A 55 -6.57 6.21 7.18
CA LEU A 55 -7.75 7.05 7.12
C LEU A 55 -7.50 8.14 6.08
N ALA A 56 -8.32 8.20 5.04
CA ALA A 56 -8.27 9.29 4.07
C ALA A 56 -8.83 10.59 4.68
N ASP A 57 -8.54 11.70 4.01
CA ASP A 57 -9.01 13.06 4.33
C ASP A 57 -10.54 13.16 4.38
N ASP A 58 -11.24 12.37 3.57
CA ASP A 58 -12.72 12.27 3.55
C ASP A 58 -13.31 11.32 4.61
N LEU A 59 -12.48 10.86 5.55
CA LEU A 59 -12.81 9.86 6.59
C LEU A 59 -13.11 8.47 6.04
N THR A 60 -12.62 8.11 4.85
CA THR A 60 -12.67 6.72 4.37
C THR A 60 -11.57 5.89 5.01
N LEU A 61 -11.92 4.73 5.58
CA LEU A 61 -10.94 3.74 6.01
C LEU A 61 -10.45 2.94 4.79
N VAL A 62 -9.16 3.06 4.49
CA VAL A 62 -8.56 2.50 3.28
C VAL A 62 -7.56 1.41 3.64
N PHE A 63 -7.77 0.21 3.08
CA PHE A 63 -6.80 -0.88 3.09
C PHE A 63 -6.00 -0.83 1.79
N VAL A 64 -4.70 -0.52 1.86
CA VAL A 64 -3.86 -0.30 0.69
C VAL A 64 -2.89 -1.46 0.53
N GLU A 65 -2.86 -2.01 -0.69
CA GLU A 65 -1.82 -2.92 -1.16
C GLU A 65 -0.77 -2.11 -1.93
N VAL A 66 0.53 -2.34 -1.67
CA VAL A 66 1.65 -1.65 -2.31
C VAL A 66 2.44 -2.61 -3.18
N LYS A 67 2.68 -2.23 -4.43
CA LYS A 67 3.50 -3.02 -5.37
C LYS A 67 4.64 -2.18 -5.92
N THR A 68 5.87 -2.57 -5.59
CA THR A 68 7.09 -1.90 -6.06
C THR A 68 7.83 -2.74 -7.08
N ARG A 69 8.18 -2.18 -8.25
CA ARG A 69 8.86 -2.91 -9.33
C ARG A 69 9.93 -2.07 -10.03
N ARG A 70 11.03 -2.70 -10.47
CA ARG A 70 12.11 -2.09 -11.27
C ARG A 70 12.02 -2.33 -12.77
N THR A 71 11.30 -3.36 -13.20
CA THR A 71 11.26 -3.76 -14.62
C THR A 71 9.88 -3.53 -15.23
N THR A 72 9.88 -3.11 -16.51
CA THR A 72 8.70 -3.08 -17.39
C THR A 72 8.54 -4.38 -18.17
N ARG A 73 9.42 -5.39 -17.96
CA ARG A 73 9.47 -6.64 -18.75
C ARG A 73 8.20 -7.50 -18.64
N PHE A 74 7.32 -7.14 -17.72
CA PHE A 74 5.90 -7.43 -17.79
C PHE A 74 5.21 -6.14 -18.27
N GLY A 75 5.08 -5.97 -19.59
CA GLY A 75 4.26 -4.90 -20.18
C GLY A 75 2.85 -4.98 -19.62
N ALA A 76 2.18 -3.84 -19.44
CA ALA A 76 0.93 -3.73 -18.69
C ALA A 76 -0.16 -4.71 -19.13
N PRO A 77 -0.76 -5.45 -18.18
CA PRO A 77 -2.13 -5.92 -18.39
C PRO A 77 -3.03 -5.78 -17.14
N GLU A 78 -2.50 -5.70 -15.92
CA GLU A 78 -3.12 -6.34 -14.75
C GLU A 78 -2.68 -5.68 -13.42
N GLU A 79 -2.90 -4.37 -13.24
CA GLU A 79 -2.80 -3.72 -11.91
C GLU A 79 -3.80 -4.33 -10.89
N ALA A 80 -4.70 -5.19 -11.36
CA ALA A 80 -5.53 -6.03 -10.54
C ALA A 80 -4.67 -6.91 -9.61
N VAL A 81 -4.83 -6.69 -8.31
CA VAL A 81 -4.65 -7.76 -7.34
C VAL A 81 -5.50 -8.94 -7.82
N HIS A 82 -4.91 -10.11 -8.10
CA HIS A 82 -5.67 -11.26 -8.61
C HIS A 82 -6.80 -11.63 -7.62
N ALA A 83 -7.90 -12.20 -8.12
CA ALA A 83 -9.12 -12.44 -7.34
C ALA A 83 -8.88 -13.17 -6.01
N ALA A 84 -7.96 -14.14 -5.97
CA ALA A 84 -7.57 -14.83 -4.74
C ALA A 84 -6.98 -13.88 -3.69
N LYS A 85 -6.10 -12.96 -4.12
CA LYS A 85 -5.49 -11.97 -3.23
C LYS A 85 -6.50 -10.89 -2.81
N GLN A 86 -7.43 -10.50 -3.69
CA GLN A 86 -8.55 -9.62 -3.29
C GLN A 86 -9.41 -10.26 -2.20
N ALA A 87 -9.77 -11.53 -2.36
CA ALA A 87 -10.56 -12.26 -1.39
C ALA A 87 -9.82 -12.39 -0.04
N ALA A 88 -8.50 -12.63 -0.07
CA ALA A 88 -7.64 -12.64 1.11
C ALA A 88 -7.62 -11.27 1.81
N LEU A 89 -7.41 -10.17 1.08
CA LEU A 89 -7.42 -8.82 1.63
C LEU A 89 -8.77 -8.43 2.20
N ARG A 90 -9.89 -8.78 1.53
CA ARG A 90 -11.24 -8.57 2.08
C ARG A 90 -11.45 -9.34 3.39
N LYS A 91 -10.95 -10.58 3.49
CA LYS A 91 -11.02 -11.36 4.75
C LYS A 91 -10.15 -10.74 5.85
N ALA A 92 -8.94 -10.31 5.52
CA ALA A 92 -8.05 -9.61 6.45
C ALA A 92 -8.69 -8.29 6.94
N GLY A 93 -9.25 -7.47 6.04
CA GLY A 93 -9.91 -6.22 6.38
C GLY A 93 -11.12 -6.44 7.30
N ARG A 94 -11.95 -7.45 7.02
CA ARG A 94 -13.05 -7.84 7.94
C ARG A 94 -12.55 -8.25 9.32
N LEU A 95 -11.45 -9.01 9.38
CA LEU A 95 -10.85 -9.39 10.65
C LEU A 95 -10.36 -8.14 11.41
N TRP A 96 -9.70 -7.20 10.73
CA TRP A 96 -9.26 -5.94 11.34
C TRP A 96 -10.44 -5.16 11.93
N LEU A 97 -11.53 -5.03 11.16
CA LEU A 97 -12.76 -4.35 11.58
C LEU A 97 -13.41 -5.02 12.79
N SER A 98 -13.39 -6.35 12.86
CA SER A 98 -13.92 -7.11 14.01
C SER A 98 -13.08 -6.97 15.27
N GLN A 99 -11.79 -6.63 15.12
CA GLN A 99 -10.85 -6.38 16.21
C GLN A 99 -10.77 -4.90 16.60
N ARG A 100 -11.81 -4.11 16.27
CA ARG A 100 -11.92 -2.68 16.58
C ARG A 100 -11.47 -2.41 18.02
N ARG A 101 -10.49 -1.51 18.16
CA ARG A 101 -9.95 -1.08 19.46
C ARG A 101 -10.54 0.27 19.82
N GLU A 102 -10.48 0.66 21.09
CA GLU A 102 -10.96 1.97 21.58
C GLU A 102 -10.39 3.15 20.78
N ASN A 103 -9.19 3.00 20.21
CA ASN A 103 -8.50 4.04 19.43
C ASN A 103 -8.73 3.96 17.92
N THR A 104 -9.66 3.11 17.43
CA THR A 104 -10.00 3.10 16.01
C THR A 104 -10.74 4.39 15.64
N PRO A 105 -10.24 5.21 14.69
CA PRO A 105 -10.88 6.47 14.35
C PRO A 105 -12.27 6.26 13.74
N TYR A 106 -13.10 7.29 13.85
CA TYR A 106 -14.37 7.34 13.13
C TYR A 106 -14.12 7.36 11.61
N TYR A 107 -14.88 6.57 10.85
CA TYR A 107 -14.80 6.50 9.40
C TYR A 107 -16.20 6.40 8.79
N ARG A 108 -16.36 6.90 7.56
CA ARG A 108 -17.65 6.98 6.82
C ARG A 108 -17.81 5.91 5.75
N GLY A 109 -16.71 5.29 5.33
CA GLY A 109 -16.67 4.26 4.30
C GLY A 109 -15.45 3.37 4.43
N ILE A 110 -15.45 2.29 3.66
CA ILE A 110 -14.33 1.36 3.56
C ILE A 110 -13.96 1.22 2.09
N ARG A 111 -12.66 1.24 1.78
CA ARG A 111 -12.15 1.08 0.42
C ARG A 111 -10.90 0.20 0.40
N PHE A 112 -10.70 -0.53 -0.70
CA PHE A 112 -9.46 -1.25 -0.97
C PHE A 112 -8.76 -0.57 -2.14
N ASP A 113 -7.56 -0.07 -1.87
CA ASP A 113 -6.77 0.68 -2.85
C ASP A 113 -5.51 -0.09 -3.22
N VAL A 114 -4.94 0.25 -4.37
CA VAL A 114 -3.61 -0.21 -4.77
C VAL A 114 -2.71 1.00 -4.99
N VAL A 115 -1.49 0.93 -4.48
CA VAL A 115 -0.40 1.85 -4.84
C VAL A 115 0.65 1.08 -5.62
N SER A 116 0.87 1.50 -6.87
CA SER A 116 1.90 0.97 -7.75
C SER A 116 3.09 1.92 -7.75
N ILE A 117 4.28 1.41 -7.45
CA ILE A 117 5.53 2.16 -7.49
C ILE A 117 6.42 1.55 -8.56
N GLN A 118 6.83 2.38 -9.51
CA GLN A 118 7.70 1.98 -10.59
C GLN A 118 9.03 2.72 -10.53
N VAL A 119 10.11 1.96 -10.41
CA VAL A 119 11.47 2.47 -10.40
C VAL A 119 12.05 2.32 -11.80
N ARG A 120 12.39 3.43 -12.48
CA ARG A 120 12.92 3.45 -13.85
C ARG A 120 14.15 4.33 -13.93
N GLY A 121 15.34 3.74 -14.10
CA GLY A 121 16.58 4.53 -14.14
C GLY A 121 16.74 5.34 -12.85
N SER A 122 16.72 6.68 -12.98
CA SER A 122 16.77 7.64 -11.87
C SER A 122 15.40 8.04 -11.30
N ASP A 123 14.30 7.54 -11.85
CA ASP A 123 12.94 7.96 -11.51
C ASP A 123 12.20 6.93 -10.66
N VAL A 124 11.33 7.44 -9.79
CA VAL A 124 10.38 6.67 -8.98
C VAL A 124 9.01 7.27 -9.22
N ASP A 125 8.19 6.56 -9.99
CA ASP A 125 6.81 6.94 -10.29
C ASP A 125 5.86 6.23 -9.32
N LEU A 126 4.89 6.98 -8.77
CA LEU A 126 3.88 6.45 -7.87
C LEU A 126 2.50 6.72 -8.44
N ARG A 127 1.75 5.63 -8.63
CA ARG A 127 0.36 5.66 -9.04
C ARG A 127 -0.52 5.11 -7.92
N HIS A 128 -1.52 5.88 -7.53
CA HIS A 128 -2.55 5.47 -6.56
C HIS A 128 -3.85 5.18 -7.31
N ILE A 129 -4.45 4.02 -7.03
CA ILE A 129 -5.67 3.51 -7.68
C ILE A 129 -6.73 3.34 -6.58
N PRO A 130 -7.62 4.33 -6.41
CA PRO A 130 -8.72 4.25 -5.45
C PRO A 130 -9.76 3.19 -5.85
N GLY A 131 -10.26 2.41 -4.88
CA GLY A 131 -11.36 1.48 -5.11
C GLY A 131 -11.02 0.38 -6.12
N ALA A 132 -9.80 -0.13 -6.03
CA ALA A 132 -9.27 -1.10 -6.98
C ALA A 132 -10.07 -2.42 -7.02
N PHE A 133 -10.76 -2.78 -5.92
CA PHE A 133 -11.65 -3.95 -5.82
C PHE A 133 -12.56 -3.91 -4.58
#